data_AF-A0A853LSE6-F1
#
_entry.id   AF-A0A853LSE6-F1
#
_cell.length_a   1.000
_cell.length_b   1.000
_cell.length_c   1.000
_cell.angle_alpha   90.00
_cell.angle_beta   90.00
_cell.angle_gamma   90.00
#
_symmetry.space_group_name_H-M   'P 1'
#
loop_
_entity.id
_entity.type
_entity.pdbx_description
1 polymer ?
#
loop_
_entity_poly.entity_id
_entity_poly.type
_entity_poly.pdbx_seq_one_letter_code
_entity_poly.pdbx_strand_id
1 'polypeptide(L)'
;MHTRFTGPHAAALAGVSAALIAAVLGAGVAGADSQQDQFVALLAQQQIPATDNVPGLVYRAHEICGELDHGASFDAAVDEEVNTAYADNPSLRIVGDRVRRTAVKFITASVQVYCPAHQGQLP
;
A
#
# COMPACT_ATOMS: atom_id res chain seq x y z
N MET A 1 -52.79 -3.26 34.53
CA MET A 1 -51.76 -2.77 33.59
C MET A 1 -50.99 -1.66 34.27
N HIS A 2 -49.68 -1.85 34.39
CA HIS A 2 -48.79 -1.08 35.26
C HIS A 2 -48.27 0.21 34.60
N THR A 3 -48.12 1.23 35.47
CA THR A 3 -47.11 2.30 35.53
C THR A 3 -46.94 3.29 34.37
N ARG A 4 -47.18 4.58 34.68
CA ARG A 4 -46.44 5.71 34.07
C ARG A 4 -45.80 6.53 35.19
N PHE A 5 -44.49 6.38 35.32
CA PHE A 5 -43.63 7.19 36.19
C PHE A 5 -42.96 8.29 35.33
N THR A 6 -43.17 9.53 35.77
CA THR A 6 -42.30 10.73 35.77
C THR A 6 -40.95 10.72 35.02
N GLY A 7 -40.68 11.79 34.27
CA GLY A 7 -39.31 12.21 33.85
C GLY A 7 -38.45 12.70 35.04
N PRO A 8 -37.30 13.40 34.87
CA PRO A 8 -36.72 14.00 33.67
C PRO A 8 -35.26 13.56 33.36
N HIS A 9 -34.78 14.05 32.22
CA HIS A 9 -33.41 14.10 31.70
C HIS A 9 -32.27 14.08 32.72
N ALA A 10 -31.44 13.03 32.66
CA ALA A 10 -30.07 13.05 33.17
C ALA A 10 -29.14 12.62 32.04
N ALA A 11 -28.61 13.61 31.31
CA ALA A 11 -27.52 13.42 30.39
C ALA A 11 -26.25 13.14 31.20
N ALA A 12 -25.74 11.91 31.11
CA ALA A 12 -24.41 11.56 31.57
C ALA A 12 -23.67 10.89 30.41
N LEU A 13 -23.07 11.72 29.56
CA LEU A 13 -22.08 11.28 28.58
C LEU A 13 -20.81 10.88 29.32
N ALA A 14 -20.73 9.62 29.73
CA ALA A 14 -19.49 9.02 30.18
C ALA A 14 -18.65 8.64 28.96
N GLY A 15 -17.87 9.61 28.46
CA GLY A 15 -16.84 9.36 27.45
C GLY A 15 -15.71 8.53 28.07
N VAL A 16 -15.68 7.24 27.78
CA VAL A 16 -14.53 6.39 28.07
C VAL A 16 -13.66 6.36 26.82
N SER A 17 -12.70 7.28 26.75
CA SER A 17 -11.61 7.21 25.77
C SER A 17 -10.65 6.11 26.20
N ALA A 18 -10.90 4.88 25.72
CA ALA A 18 -9.94 3.80 25.83
C ALA A 18 -8.78 4.07 24.85
N ALA A 19 -7.70 4.68 25.34
CA ALA A 19 -6.45 4.79 24.62
C ALA A 19 -5.86 3.39 24.43
N LEU A 20 -5.93 2.84 23.22
CA LEU A 20 -5.23 1.62 22.84
C LEU A 20 -3.75 1.96 22.65
N ILE A 21 -2.95 1.76 23.70
CA ILE A 21 -1.50 1.74 23.59
C ILE A 21 -1.13 0.35 23.09
N ALA A 22 -0.98 0.20 21.78
CA ALA A 22 -0.38 -0.99 21.19
C ALA A 22 1.14 -0.94 21.43
N ALA A 23 1.58 -1.54 22.53
CA ALA A 23 2.98 -1.90 22.71
C ALA A 23 3.32 -3.00 21.71
N VAL A 24 3.86 -2.63 20.54
CA VAL A 24 4.49 -3.58 19.63
C VAL A 24 5.82 -3.97 20.26
N LEU A 25 5.77 -4.99 21.11
CA LEU A 25 6.94 -5.76 21.47
C LEU A 25 7.48 -6.37 20.18
N GLY A 26 8.72 -6.00 19.84
CA GLY A 26 9.49 -6.62 18.76
C GLY A 26 9.61 -8.11 19.02
N ALA A 27 8.66 -8.88 18.50
CA ALA A 27 8.81 -10.30 18.29
C ALA A 27 9.69 -10.45 17.06
N GLY A 28 10.94 -10.84 17.28
CA GLY A 28 11.81 -11.30 16.21
C GLY A 28 11.11 -12.45 15.48
N VAL A 29 10.60 -12.15 14.29
CA VAL A 29 10.14 -13.16 13.35
C VAL A 29 11.40 -13.73 12.69
N ALA A 30 11.53 -15.05 12.73
CA ALA A 30 12.58 -15.75 12.03
C ALA A 30 12.56 -15.35 10.55
N GLY A 31 13.63 -14.68 10.10
CA GLY A 31 13.71 -14.09 8.77
C GLY A 31 13.74 -15.15 7.67
N ALA A 32 12.63 -15.26 6.96
CA ALA A 32 12.61 -15.57 5.55
C ALA A 32 11.93 -14.39 4.86
N ASP A 33 12.72 -13.33 4.67
CA ASP A 33 12.45 -12.06 3.97
C ASP A 33 11.34 -11.13 4.53
N SER A 34 11.69 -10.40 5.60
CA SER A 34 10.81 -9.37 6.19
C SER A 34 10.47 -8.22 5.23
N GLN A 35 11.29 -7.95 4.21
CA GLN A 35 11.02 -6.89 3.23
C GLN A 35 9.97 -7.36 2.22
N GLN A 36 10.05 -8.61 1.77
CA GLN A 36 9.01 -9.20 0.93
C GLN A 36 7.65 -9.18 1.62
N ASP A 37 7.58 -9.62 2.88
CA ASP A 37 6.32 -9.63 3.64
C ASP A 37 5.76 -8.21 3.81
N GLN A 38 6.63 -7.23 4.10
CA GLN A 38 6.27 -5.81 4.16
C GLN A 38 5.75 -5.30 2.82
N PHE A 39 6.40 -5.66 1.71
CA PHE A 39 6.01 -5.27 0.37
C PHE A 39 4.63 -5.83 0.01
N VAL A 40 4.39 -7.12 0.22
CA VAL A 40 3.08 -7.74 -0.03
C VAL A 40 1.99 -7.10 0.84
N ALA A 41 2.30 -6.79 2.10
CA ALA A 41 1.37 -6.08 2.98
C ALA A 41 1.05 -4.67 2.48
N LEU A 42 2.02 -3.94 1.91
CA LEU A 42 1.80 -2.62 1.32
C LEU A 42 1.01 -2.69 0.01
N LEU A 43 1.27 -3.70 -0.84
CA LEU A 43 0.47 -3.93 -2.04
C LEU A 43 -1.01 -4.18 -1.70
N ALA A 44 -1.27 -5.00 -0.69
CA ALA A 44 -2.61 -5.27 -0.20
C ALA A 44 -3.31 -4.00 0.31
N GLN A 45 -2.60 -3.18 1.10
CA GLN A 45 -3.12 -1.88 1.57
C GLN A 45 -3.45 -0.93 0.41
N GLN A 46 -2.67 -0.98 -0.67
CA GLN A 46 -2.89 -0.17 -1.87
C GLN A 46 -3.93 -0.77 -2.84
N GLN A 47 -4.53 -1.90 -2.48
CA GLN A 47 -5.52 -2.64 -3.28
C GLN A 47 -4.94 -3.16 -4.61
N ILE A 48 -3.65 -3.54 -4.58
CA ILE A 48 -2.97 -4.21 -5.69
C ILE A 48 -3.00 -5.71 -5.37
N PRO A 49 -3.66 -6.54 -6.19
CA PRO A 49 -3.70 -7.99 -5.96
C PRO A 49 -2.30 -8.58 -6.16
N ALA A 50 -1.69 -9.07 -5.08
CA ALA A 50 -0.36 -9.70 -5.11
C ALA A 50 -0.42 -11.24 -5.27
N THR A 51 -1.61 -11.81 -5.49
CA THR A 51 -1.87 -13.25 -5.32
C THR A 51 -1.28 -14.15 -6.40
N ASP A 52 -0.93 -13.59 -7.56
CA ASP A 52 -0.73 -14.43 -8.75
C ASP A 52 0.76 -14.70 -9.04
N ASN A 53 1.67 -13.83 -8.58
CA ASN A 53 3.12 -13.97 -8.82
C ASN A 53 3.98 -13.07 -7.89
N VAL A 54 3.97 -13.31 -6.58
CA VAL A 54 4.78 -12.52 -5.62
C VAL A 54 6.27 -12.44 -6.02
N PRO A 55 6.97 -13.53 -6.39
CA PRO A 55 8.38 -13.44 -6.78
C PRO A 55 8.63 -12.50 -7.96
N GLY A 56 7.74 -12.51 -8.97
CA GLY A 56 7.84 -11.58 -10.10
C GLY A 56 7.60 -10.12 -9.69
N LEU A 57 6.68 -9.86 -8.76
CA LEU A 57 6.44 -8.51 -8.24
C LEU A 57 7.64 -7.98 -7.45
N VAL A 58 8.31 -8.83 -6.65
CA VAL A 58 9.53 -8.48 -5.93
C VAL A 58 10.68 -8.20 -6.91
N TYR A 59 10.85 -9.05 -7.93
CA TYR A 59 11.84 -8.85 -8.97
C TYR A 59 11.64 -7.50 -9.68
N ARG A 60 10.40 -7.20 -10.11
CA ARG A 60 10.07 -5.93 -10.75
C ARG A 60 10.31 -4.73 -9.83
N ALA A 61 10.01 -4.85 -8.54
CA ALA A 61 10.27 -3.78 -7.57
C ALA A 61 11.77 -3.45 -7.46
N HIS A 62 12.65 -4.47 -7.50
CA HIS A 62 14.09 -4.26 -7.56
C HIS A 62 14.56 -3.66 -8.90
N GLU A 63 13.97 -4.05 -10.03
CA GLU A 63 14.28 -3.42 -11.32
C GLU A 63 13.95 -1.93 -11.33
N ILE A 64 12.79 -1.54 -10.80
CA ILE A 64 12.40 -0.13 -10.65
C ILE A 64 13.44 0.63 -9.83
N CYS A 65 13.92 0.05 -8.72
CA CYS A 65 14.99 0.67 -7.95
C CYS A 65 16.27 0.85 -8.77
N GLY A 66 16.64 -0.15 -9.57
CA GLY A 66 17.76 -0.04 -10.51
C GLY A 66 17.55 1.04 -11.58
N GLU A 67 16.34 1.21 -12.12
CA GLU A 67 16.02 2.28 -13.07
C GLU A 67 16.23 3.67 -12.42
N LEU A 68 15.76 3.84 -11.19
CA LEU A 68 15.91 5.09 -10.43
C LEU A 68 17.37 5.37 -10.07
N ASP A 69 18.14 4.35 -9.67
CA ASP A 69 19.59 4.45 -9.40
C ASP A 69 20.36 4.92 -10.65
N HIS A 70 19.90 4.54 -11.85
CA HIS A 70 20.48 4.99 -13.13
C HIS A 70 19.94 6.34 -13.63
N GLY A 71 19.11 7.03 -12.83
CA GLY A 71 18.65 8.39 -13.08
C GLY A 71 17.31 8.50 -13.81
N ALA A 72 16.55 7.42 -13.93
CA ALA A 72 15.15 7.53 -14.34
C ALA A 72 14.35 8.35 -13.32
N SER A 73 13.34 9.10 -13.78
CA SER A 73 12.39 9.77 -12.89
C SER A 73 11.28 8.81 -12.45
N PHE A 74 10.62 9.12 -11.33
CA PHE A 74 9.44 8.40 -10.88
C PHE A 74 8.36 8.31 -11.97
N ASP A 75 8.05 9.43 -12.65
CA ASP A 75 7.07 9.43 -13.74
C ASP A 75 7.52 8.58 -14.94
N ALA A 76 8.82 8.50 -15.25
CA ALA A 76 9.31 7.64 -16.31
C ALA A 76 9.11 6.15 -15.98
N ALA A 77 9.39 5.74 -14.73
CA ALA A 77 9.09 4.38 -14.28
C ALA A 77 7.58 4.06 -14.31
N VAL A 78 6.73 5.04 -13.96
CA VAL A 78 5.26 4.91 -14.07
C VAL A 78 4.84 4.71 -15.51
N ASP A 79 5.36 5.51 -16.43
CA ASP A 79 5.01 5.44 -17.84
C ASP A 79 5.47 4.10 -18.46
N GLU A 80 6.65 3.61 -18.09
CA GLU A 80 7.16 2.29 -18.51
C GLU A 80 6.25 1.15 -18.02
N GLU A 81 5.85 1.18 -16.74
CA GLU A 81 4.96 0.16 -16.16
C GLU A 81 3.57 0.18 -16.85
N VAL A 82 3.04 1.37 -17.13
CA VAL A 82 1.78 1.54 -17.87
C VAL A 82 1.90 1.04 -19.31
N ASN A 83 3.00 1.35 -19.98
CA ASN A 83 3.25 0.91 -21.35
C ASN A 83 3.41 -0.60 -21.45
N THR A 84 4.10 -1.21 -20.48
CA THR A 84 4.23 -2.67 -20.35
C THR A 84 2.86 -3.32 -20.18
N ALA A 85 2.02 -2.81 -19.26
CA ALA A 85 0.66 -3.31 -19.08
C ALA A 85 -0.19 -3.21 -20.36
N TYR A 86 -0.04 -2.13 -21.13
CA TYR A 86 -0.73 -2.01 -22.43
C TYR A 86 -0.15 -2.89 -23.52
N ALA A 87 1.14 -3.19 -23.50
CA ALA A 87 1.76 -4.13 -24.43
C ALA A 87 1.22 -5.55 -24.19
N ASP A 88 1.10 -5.95 -22.92
CA ASP A 88 0.56 -7.24 -22.51
C ASP A 88 -0.94 -7.36 -22.80
N ASN A 89 -1.71 -6.30 -22.50
CA ASN A 89 -3.14 -6.26 -22.77
C ASN A 89 -3.58 -4.88 -23.27
N PRO A 90 -3.68 -4.69 -24.60
CA PRO A 90 -4.07 -3.41 -25.20
C PRO A 90 -5.46 -2.92 -24.78
N SER A 91 -6.35 -3.82 -24.38
CA SER A 91 -7.71 -3.47 -23.93
C SER A 91 -7.69 -2.66 -22.64
N LEU A 92 -6.62 -2.74 -21.83
CA LEU A 92 -6.49 -1.96 -20.60
C LEU A 92 -6.49 -0.45 -20.84
N ARG A 93 -6.26 0.02 -22.08
CA ARG A 93 -6.39 1.44 -22.45
C ARG A 93 -7.77 2.02 -22.13
N ILE A 94 -8.83 1.21 -22.13
CA ILE A 94 -10.19 1.66 -21.77
C ILE A 94 -10.32 2.06 -20.29
N VAL A 95 -9.42 1.57 -19.43
CA VAL A 95 -9.35 1.89 -18.00
C VAL A 95 -8.01 2.55 -17.65
N GLY A 96 -7.43 3.31 -18.57
CA GLY A 96 -6.06 3.79 -18.47
C GLY A 96 -5.72 4.57 -17.19
N ASP A 97 -6.62 5.42 -16.71
CA ASP A 97 -6.44 6.14 -15.44
C ASP A 97 -6.30 5.19 -14.25
N ARG A 98 -7.01 4.05 -14.27
CA ARG A 98 -6.90 3.02 -13.24
C ARG A 98 -5.54 2.33 -13.32
N VAL A 99 -5.08 2.00 -14.53
CA VAL A 99 -3.75 1.38 -14.76
C VAL A 99 -2.65 2.30 -14.23
N ARG A 100 -2.67 3.58 -14.60
CA ARG A 100 -1.67 4.56 -14.13
C ARG A 100 -1.69 4.70 -12.60
N ARG A 101 -2.87 4.80 -11.98
CA ARG A 101 -2.96 4.84 -10.51
C ARG A 101 -2.39 3.58 -9.85
N THR A 102 -2.63 2.40 -10.43
CA THR A 102 -2.05 1.15 -9.92
C THR A 102 -0.53 1.14 -10.07
N ALA A 103 0.00 1.58 -11.22
CA ALA A 103 1.45 1.69 -11.45
C ALA A 103 2.12 2.65 -10.43
N VAL A 104 1.53 3.84 -10.22
CA VAL A 104 2.00 4.81 -9.21
C VAL A 104 2.05 4.15 -7.83
N LYS A 105 0.98 3.47 -7.41
CA LYS A 105 0.92 2.76 -6.12
C LYS A 105 1.99 1.66 -6.01
N PHE A 106 2.19 0.89 -7.08
CA PHE A 106 3.16 -0.18 -7.12
C PHE A 106 4.60 0.34 -6.98
N ILE A 107 4.96 1.37 -7.75
CA ILE A 107 6.28 2.01 -7.69
C ILE A 107 6.49 2.66 -6.32
N THR A 108 5.47 3.33 -5.77
CA THR A 108 5.51 3.90 -4.42
C THR A 108 5.80 2.84 -3.35
N ALA A 109 5.18 1.66 -3.42
CA ALA A 109 5.52 0.55 -2.51
C ALA A 109 6.97 0.05 -2.72
N SER A 110 7.40 -0.04 -3.98
CA SER A 110 8.76 -0.50 -4.33
C SER A 110 9.81 0.43 -3.73
N VAL A 111 9.65 1.75 -3.89
CA VAL A 111 10.54 2.76 -3.32
C VAL A 111 10.54 2.75 -1.79
N GLN A 112 9.36 2.60 -1.18
CA GLN A 112 9.26 2.57 0.29
C GLN A 112 10.00 1.38 0.91
N VAL A 113 9.98 0.21 0.26
CA VAL A 113 10.57 -1.01 0.81
C VAL A 113 12.01 -1.22 0.36
N TYR A 114 12.28 -1.13 -0.94
CA TYR A 114 13.53 -1.63 -1.53
C TYR A 114 14.54 -0.55 -1.91
N CYS A 115 14.12 0.70 -2.12
CA CYS A 115 15.04 1.81 -2.44
C CYS A 115 14.69 3.11 -1.70
N PRO A 116 14.83 3.14 -0.36
CA PRO A 116 14.41 4.27 0.46
C PRO A 116 15.16 5.57 0.16
N ALA A 117 16.34 5.51 -0.47
CA ALA A 117 17.08 6.69 -0.95
C ALA A 117 16.28 7.54 -1.96
N HIS A 118 15.31 6.93 -2.66
CA HIS A 118 14.46 7.58 -3.64
C HIS A 118 13.11 8.07 -3.07
N GLN A 119 12.86 7.97 -1.76
CA GLN A 119 11.59 8.43 -1.16
C GLN A 119 11.32 9.92 -1.40
N GLY A 120 12.37 10.74 -1.53
CA GLY A 120 12.23 12.16 -1.87
C GLY A 120 11.73 12.45 -3.29
N GLN A 121 11.57 11.41 -4.13
CA GLN A 121 11.08 11.50 -5.51
C GLN A 121 9.61 11.08 -5.62
N LEU A 122 9.00 10.59 -4.54
CA LEU A 122 7.60 10.21 -4.50
C LEU A 122 6.69 11.44 -4.62
N PRO A 123 5.53 11.30 -5.29
CA PRO A 123 4.54 12.38 -5.43
C PRO A 123 3.75 12.68 -4.15
#